data_AF-A0A2M6WUZ8-F1
#
_entry.id   AF-A0A2M6WUZ8-F1
#
_cell.length_a   1.000
_cell.length_b   1.000
_cell.length_c   1.000
_cell.angle_alpha   90.00
_cell.angle_beta   90.00
_cell.angle_gamma   90.00
#
_symmetry.space_group_name_H-M   'P 1'
#
loop_
_entity.id
_entity.type
_entity.pdbx_description
1 polymer ?
#
loop_
_entity_poly.entity_id
_entity_poly.type
_entity_poly.pdbx_seq_one_letter_code
_entity_poly.pdbx_strand_id
1 'polypeptide(L)' 'MLNIFKKRCPICKMELAEGKEYPEEYGKKFCLENCREEYRKKIVEEQSKAVSRGGCCGK' A
#
# COMPACT_ATOMS: atom_id res chain seq x y z
N MET A 1 26.31 -0.12 -10.27
CA MET A 1 25.47 0.91 -9.62
C MET A 1 24.25 0.23 -9.05
N LEU A 2 24.25 -0.08 -7.74
CA LEU A 2 23.11 -0.70 -7.08
C LEU A 2 22.03 0.37 -6.97
N ASN A 3 21.02 0.30 -7.84
CA ASN A 3 19.79 1.06 -7.66
C ASN A 3 19.16 0.56 -6.37
N ILE A 4 19.50 1.22 -5.25
CA ILE A 4 18.87 1.03 -3.95
C ILE A 4 17.40 1.32 -4.20
N PHE A 5 16.60 0.25 -4.32
CA PHE A 5 15.15 0.31 -4.39
C PHE A 5 14.69 0.82 -3.02
N LYS A 6 14.81 2.14 -2.82
CA LYS A 6 14.35 2.87 -1.65
C LYS A 6 12.87 2.59 -1.53
N LYS A 7 12.51 1.65 -0.65
CA LYS A 7 11.12 1.34 -0.34
C LYS A 7 10.52 2.62 0.23
N ARG A 8 9.41 3.09 -0.33
CA ARG A 8 8.72 4.29 0.16
C ARG A 8 7.38 3.89 0.73
N CYS A 9 6.99 4.54 1.83
CA CYS A 9 5.67 4.35 2.38
C CYS A 9 4.61 4.81 1.37
N PRO A 10 3.60 4.00 1.05
CA PRO A 10 2.59 4.37 0.06
C PRO A 10 1.62 5.46 0.55
N ILE A 11 1.55 5.73 1.85
CA ILE A 11 0.72 6.80 2.44
C ILE A 11 1.52 8.10 2.58
N CYS A 12 2.59 8.08 3.36
CA CYS A 12 3.37 9.27 3.71
C CYS A 12 4.44 9.63 2.65
N LYS A 13 4.69 8.75 1.66
CA LYS A 13 5.79 8.83 0.66
C LYS A 13 7.20 8.94 1.26
N MET A 14 7.32 8.76 2.57
CA MET A 14 8.59 8.78 3.29
C MET A 14 9.48 7.63 2.85
N GLU A 15 10.78 7.89 2.79
CA GLU A 15 11.80 6.90 2.47
C GLU A 15 12.00 5.95 3.65
N LEU A 16 11.86 4.65 3.40
CA LEU A 16 12.09 3.60 4.39
C LEU A 16 13.54 3.15 4.25
N ALA A 17 14.25 3.15 5.38
CA ALA A 17 15.63 2.70 5.43
C ALA A 17 15.70 1.18 5.15
N GLU A 18 16.68 0.75 4.38
CA GLU A 18 16.94 -0.68 4.23
C GLU A 18 17.49 -1.24 5.55
N GLY A 19 17.06 -2.43 5.96
CA GLY A 19 17.51 -3.08 7.20
C GLY A 19 16.80 -2.64 8.49
N LYS A 20 15.85 -1.68 8.43
CA LYS A 20 14.94 -1.41 9.57
C LYS A 20 13.70 -2.30 9.53
N GLU A 21 13.24 -2.68 10.71
CA GLU A 21 11.95 -3.32 10.88
C GLU A 21 10.84 -2.27 10.71
N TYR A 22 9.96 -2.50 9.74
CA TYR A 22 8.83 -1.64 9.45
C TYR A 22 7.57 -2.50 9.38
N PRO A 23 6.41 -1.97 9.81
CA PRO A 23 5.14 -2.66 9.62
C PRO A 23 4.90 -2.92 8.13
N GLU A 24 4.63 -4.18 7.78
CA GLU A 24 4.33 -4.62 6.42
C GLU A 24 2.90 -5.17 6.37
N GLU A 25 2.13 -4.77 5.37
CA GLU A 25 0.78 -5.28 5.12
C GLU A 25 0.44 -5.22 3.63
N TYR A 26 -0.31 -6.19 3.12
CA TYR A 26 -0.66 -6.31 1.70
C TYR A 26 0.57 -6.23 0.76
N GLY A 27 1.74 -6.73 1.22
CA GLY A 27 2.99 -6.68 0.47
C GLY A 27 3.65 -5.30 0.36
N LYS A 28 3.19 -4.31 1.14
CA LYS A 28 3.80 -2.97 1.21
C LYS A 28 4.31 -2.67 2.62
N LYS A 29 5.46 -2.00 2.69
CA LYS A 29 6.04 -1.51 3.95
C LYS A 29 5.56 -0.09 4.26
N PHE A 30 5.33 0.19 5.54
CA PHE A 30 4.82 1.46 6.02
C PHE A 30 5.79 2.13 6.99
N CYS A 31 5.82 3.47 6.95
CA CYS A 31 6.67 4.27 7.84
C CYS A 31 6.25 4.11 9.32
N LEU A 32 4.94 3.95 9.55
CA LEU A 32 4.29 3.93 10.86
C LEU A 32 3.04 3.03 10.80
N GLU A 33 2.59 2.56 11.96
CA GLU A 33 1.37 1.76 12.09
C GLU A 33 0.11 2.53 11.66
N ASN A 34 0.07 3.84 11.92
CA ASN A 34 -1.02 4.70 11.44
C ASN A 34 -1.13 4.73 9.91
N CYS A 35 0.01 4.70 9.20
CA CYS A 35 0.01 4.63 7.74
C CYS A 35 -0.47 3.27 7.23
N ARG A 36 -0.20 2.18 7.96
CA ARG A 36 -0.74 0.86 7.64
C ARG A 36 -2.27 0.86 7.77
N GLU A 37 -2.81 1.40 8.85
CA GLU A 37 -4.26 1.44 9.06
C GLU A 37 -5.00 2.28 8.01
N GLU A 38 -4.47 3.46 7.67
CA GLU A 38 -5.05 4.31 6.61
C GLU A 38 -5.03 3.62 5.24
N TYR A 39 -3.98 2.86 4.95
CA TYR A 39 -3.91 2.06 3.72
C TYR A 39 -4.93 0.93 3.73
N ARG A 40 -5.10 0.25 4.87
CA ARG A 40 -6.13 -0.79 5.03
C ARG A 40 -7.53 -0.23 4.78
N LYS A 41 -7.87 0.94 5.35
CA LYS A 41 -9.17 1.61 5.11
C LYS A 41 -9.36 1.90 3.62
N LYS A 42 -8.36 2.47 2.95
CA LYS A 42 -8.39 2.72 1.50
C LYS A 42 -8.60 1.45 0.67
N ILE A 43 -7.92 0.35 1.00
CA ILE A 43 -8.06 -0.94 0.30
C ILE A 43 -9.47 -1.50 0.47
N VAL A 44 -10.04 -1.42 1.67
CA VAL A 44 -11.41 -1.88 1.94
C VAL A 44 -12.42 -1.02 1.19
N GLU A 45 -12.23 0.30 1.17
CA GLU A 45 -13.07 1.20 0.37
C GLU A 45 -12.94 0.96 -1.14
N GLU A 46 -11.73 0.77 -1.65
CA GLU A 46 -11.47 0.46 -3.06
C GLU A 46 -12.07 -0.89 -3.47
N GLN A 47 -11.95 -1.93 -2.63
CA GLN A 47 -12.61 -3.22 -2.89
C GLN A 47 -14.14 -3.09 -2.89
N SER A 48 -14.70 -2.29 -1.97
CA SER A 48 -16.14 -2.01 -1.93
C SER A 48 -16.59 -1.26 -3.19
N LYS A 49 -15.79 -0.30 -3.68
CA LYS A 49 -16.05 0.40 -4.95
C LYS A 49 -15.85 -0.48 -6.19
N ALA A 50 -14.88 -1.40 -6.16
CA ALA A 50 -14.61 -2.33 -7.25
C ALA A 50 -15.75 -3.35 -7.44
N VAL A 51 -16.38 -3.80 -6.34
CA VAL A 51 -17.58 -4.65 -6.40
C VAL A 51 -18.76 -3.96 -7.12
N SER A 52 -18.90 -2.64 -6.98
CA SER A 52 -19.94 -1.87 -7.70
C SER A 52 -19.61 -1.58 -9.17
N ARG A 53 -18.43 -1.95 -9.66
CA ARG A 53 -18.05 -1.85 -11.08
C ARG A 53 -18.25 -3.17 -11.84
N GLY A 54 -19.23 -3.97 -11.41
CA GLY A 54 -19.85 -5.01 -12.23
C GLY A 54 -20.59 -4.39 -13.42
N GLY A 55 -19.85 -3.95 -14.43
CA GLY A 55 -20.39 -3.38 -15.65
C GLY A 55 -19.36 -3.38 -16.77
N CYS A 56 -19.59 -4.25 -17.75
CA CYS A 56 -18.93 -4.32 -19.05
C CYS A 56 -17.59 -5.09 -19.10
N CYS A 57 -17.69 -6.42 -19.17
CA CYS A 57 -17.09 -7.21 -20.26
C CYS A 57 -17.44 -8.71 -20.12
N GLY A 58 -18.18 -9.24 -21.10
CA GLY A 58 -18.11 -10.66 -21.46
C GLY A 58 -19.40 -11.48 -21.38
N LYS A 59 -20.32 -11.30 -22.34
CA LYS A 59 -20.55 -12.23 -23.46
C LYS A 59 -21.65 -11.71 -24.39
#